data_AF-A0A7C4GH96-F1
#
_entry.id   AF-A0A7C4GH96-F1
#
_cell.length_a   1.000
_cell.length_b   1.000
_cell.length_c   1.000
_cell.angle_alpha   90.00
_cell.angle_beta   90.00
_cell.angle_gamma   90.00
#
_symmetry.space_group_name_H-M   'P 1'
#
loop_
_entity.id
_entity.type
_entity.pdbx_description
1 polymer ?
#
loop_
_entity_poly.entity_id
_entity_poly.type
_entity_poly.pdbx_seq_one_letter_code
_entity_poly.pdbx_strand_id
1 'polypeptide(L)' 'MTNYVTISIPEELYRRAEKWIKENGSFSSVDELIKFLIEEFIGGETEEVYTPEQEEEIKERLRRLGYL' A
#
# COMPACT_ATOMS: atom_id res chain seq x y z
N MET A 1 14.68 4.74 0.12
CA MET A 1 14.22 5.96 0.82
C MET A 1 12.74 6.12 0.54
N THR A 2 11.91 6.17 1.57
CA THR A 2 10.47 6.40 1.42
C THR A 2 10.24 7.90 1.23
N ASN A 3 9.68 8.30 0.09
CA ASN A 3 9.31 9.69 -0.16
C ASN A 3 7.86 9.90 0.29
N TYR A 4 7.60 11.00 0.99
CA TYR A 4 6.26 11.37 1.46
C TYR A 4 5.74 12.56 0.67
N VAL A 5 4.45 12.55 0.37
CA VAL A 5 3.75 13.62 -0.37
C VAL A 5 2.61 14.13 0.49
N THR A 6 2.42 15.44 0.57
CA THR A 6 1.31 16.05 1.30
C THR A 6 0.11 16.23 0.37
N ILE A 7 -1.05 15.73 0.80
CA ILE A 7 -2.31 15.92 0.09
C ILE A 7 -3.22 16.85 0.89
N SER A 8 -4.00 17.67 0.20
CA SER A 8 -5.07 18.46 0.84
C SER A 8 -6.40 17.74 0.67
N ILE A 9 -7.08 17.50 1.78
CA ILE A 9 -8.42 16.92 1.82
C ILE A 9 -9.39 17.88 2.51
N PRO A 10 -10.68 17.86 2.17
CA PRO A 10 -11.70 18.60 2.90
C PRO A 10 -11.67 18.31 4.39
N GLU A 11 -11.78 19.36 5.22
CA GLU A 11 -11.75 19.22 6.69
C GLU A 11 -12.86 18.28 7.20
N GLU A 12 -14.01 18.24 6.52
CA GLU A 12 -15.11 17.35 6.87
C GLU A 12 -14.72 15.87 6.76
N LEU A 13 -13.94 15.48 5.75
CA LEU A 13 -13.47 14.10 5.59
C LEU A 13 -12.46 13.74 6.69
N TYR A 14 -11.56 14.66 7.03
CA TYR A 14 -10.61 14.47 8.12
C TYR A 14 -11.33 14.26 9.46
N ARG A 15 -12.33 15.09 9.77
CA ARG A 15 -13.13 14.95 11.01
C ARG A 15 -13.91 13.63 11.07
N ARG A 16 -14.45 13.16 9.93
CA ARG A 16 -15.12 11.86 9.86
C ARG A 16 -14.14 10.72 10.09
N ALA A 17 -12.95 10.79 9.50
CA ALA A 17 -11.88 9.82 9.72
C ALA A 17 -11.43 9.79 11.19
N GLU A 18 -11.20 10.94 11.83
CA GLU A 18 -10.87 11.02 13.25
C GLU A 18 -11.92 10.38 14.16
N LYS A 19 -13.21 10.63 13.90
CA LYS A 19 -14.31 10.01 14.64
C LYS A 19 -14.28 8.50 14.48
N TRP A 20 -14.16 8.04 13.25
CA TRP A 20 -14.13 6.61 12.93
C TRP A 20 -12.95 5.90 13.61
N ILE A 21 -11.79 6.55 13.68
CA ILE A 21 -10.61 6.04 14.41
C ILE A 21 -10.89 5.95 15.91
N LYS A 22 -11.50 6.97 16.52
CA LYS A 22 -11.87 6.96 17.95
C LYS A 22 -12.89 5.86 18.28
N GLU A 23 -13.78 5.55 17.34
CA GLU A 23 -14.82 4.53 17.54
C GLU A 23 -14.31 3.10 17.30
N ASN A 24 -13.46 2.88 16.28
CA ASN A 24 -12.98 1.54 15.93
C ASN A 24 -11.62 1.17 16.56
N GLY A 25 -10.86 2.15 17.06
CA GLY A 25 -9.61 1.96 17.79
C GLY A 25 -8.48 1.24 17.03
N SER A 26 -8.67 0.95 15.73
CA SER A 26 -7.75 0.10 14.96
C SER A 26 -6.58 0.85 14.34
N PHE A 27 -6.61 2.18 14.32
CA PHE A 27 -5.57 3.01 13.70
C PHE A 27 -5.10 4.08 14.67
N SER A 28 -3.82 4.43 14.60
CA SER A 28 -3.23 5.44 15.50
C SER A 28 -3.32 6.86 14.96
N SER A 29 -3.56 7.03 13.65
CA SER A 29 -3.60 8.33 12.98
C SER A 29 -4.41 8.29 11.70
N VAL A 30 -4.91 9.46 11.26
CA VAL A 30 -5.67 9.60 10.01
C VAL A 30 -4.81 9.22 8.80
N ASP A 31 -3.51 9.54 8.83
CA ASP A 31 -2.56 9.16 7.79
C ASP A 31 -2.46 7.63 7.61
N GLU A 32 -2.51 6.86 8.70
CA GLU A 32 -2.44 5.40 8.67
C GLU A 32 -3.71 4.79 8.07
N LEU A 33 -4.87 5.34 8.45
CA LEU A 33 -6.15 4.97 7.86
C LEU A 33 -6.18 5.30 6.36
N ILE A 34 -5.75 6.49 5.96
CA ILE A 34 -5.73 6.90 4.55
C ILE A 34 -4.75 6.03 3.77
N LYS A 35 -3.56 5.75 4.31
CA LYS A 35 -2.60 4.83 3.70
C LYS A 35 -3.23 3.45 3.46
N PHE A 36 -3.85 2.88 4.48
CA PHE A 36 -4.53 1.58 4.37
C PHE A 36 -5.67 1.60 3.35
N LEU A 37 -6.51 2.64 3.34
CA LEU A 37 -7.59 2.75 2.37
C LEU A 37 -7.08 2.92 0.93
N ILE A 38 -5.99 3.66 0.75
CA ILE A 38 -5.33 3.79 -0.56
C ILE A 38 -4.71 2.45 -0.96
N GLU A 39 -4.04 1.73 -0.06
CA GLU A 39 -3.50 0.40 -0.31
C GLU A 39 -4.58 -0.65 -0.56
N GLU A 40 -5.74 -0.61 0.09
CA GLU A 40 -6.84 -1.55 -0.19
C GLU A 40 -7.58 -1.19 -1.48
N PHE A 41 -7.81 0.10 -1.73
CA PHE A 41 -8.59 0.56 -2.88
C PHE A 41 -7.77 0.56 -4.18
N ILE A 42 -6.49 0.90 -4.10
CA ILE A 42 -5.56 0.89 -5.24
C ILE A 42 -4.78 -0.43 -5.27
N GLY A 43 -4.35 -0.93 -4.11
CA GLY A 43 -3.54 -2.15 -3.98
C GLY A 43 -4.34 -3.45 -3.83
N GLY A 44 -5.59 -3.47 -4.32
CA GLY A 44 -6.16 -4.70 -4.89
C GLY A 44 -5.27 -5.31 -5.98
N GLU A 45 -4.29 -4.56 -6.47
CA GLU A 45 -3.13 -5.00 -7.24
C GLU A 45 -1.82 -4.61 -6.55
N THR A 46 -1.62 -5.04 -5.29
CA THR A 46 -0.24 -5.34 -4.86
C THR A 46 0.18 -6.65 -5.55
N GLU A 47 0.10 -6.69 -6.89
CA GLU A 47 1.10 -7.45 -7.63
C GLU A 47 2.41 -6.83 -7.19
N GLU A 48 3.26 -7.64 -6.56
CA GLU A 48 4.69 -7.38 -6.53
C GLU A 48 5.07 -7.00 -7.96
N VAL A 49 5.17 -5.69 -8.24
CA VAL A 49 5.75 -5.19 -9.47
C VAL A 49 7.22 -5.52 -9.35
N TYR A 50 7.56 -6.78 -9.64
CA TYR A 50 8.93 -7.19 -9.82
C TYR A 50 9.47 -6.26 -10.89
N THR A 51 10.48 -5.49 -10.50
CA THR A 51 11.28 -4.76 -11.49
C THR A 51 11.73 -5.77 -12.57
N PRO A 52 11.92 -5.35 -13.83
CA PRO A 52 12.34 -6.27 -14.89
C PRO A 52 13.59 -7.09 -14.52
N GLU A 53 14.47 -6.55 -13.67
CA GLU A 53 15.61 -7.25 -13.07
C GLU A 53 15.20 -8.44 -12.16
N GLN A 54 14.17 -8.26 -11.33
CA GLN A 54 13.67 -9.32 -10.45
C GLN A 54 12.95 -10.44 -11.22
N GLU A 55 12.26 -10.13 -12.32
CA GLU A 55 11.68 -11.15 -13.20
C GLU A 55 12.76 -12.02 -13.85
N GLU A 56 13.91 -11.44 -14.23
CA GLU A 56 15.04 -12.18 -14.80
C GLU A 56 15.66 -13.11 -13.75
N GLU A 57 15.86 -12.64 -12.51
CA GLU A 57 16.36 -13.48 -11.42
C GLU A 57 15.43 -14.67 -11.13
N ILE A 58 14.11 -14.44 -11.15
CA ILE A 58 13.11 -15.49 -10.94
C ILE A 58 13.14 -16.48 -12.12
N LYS A 59 13.24 -16.01 -13.37
CA LYS A 59 13.36 -16.89 -14.56
C LYS A 59 14.63 -17.73 -14.52
N GLU A 60 15.77 -17.17 -14.12
CA GLU A 60 17.01 -17.92 -13.93
C GLU A 60 16.90 -18.96 -12.82
N ARG A 61 16.25 -18.61 -11.72
CA ARG A 61 16.00 -19.53 -10.60
C ARG A 61 15.08 -20.68 -11.03
N LEU A 62 14.02 -20.40 -11.78
CA LEU A 62 13.09 -21.40 -12.28
C LEU A 62 13.75 -22.36 -13.29
N ARG A 63 14.61 -21.84 -14.19
CA ARG A 63 15.41 -22.69 -15.10
C ARG A 63 16.38 -23.59 -14.34
N ARG A 64 17.04 -23.08 -13.30
CA ARG A 64 17.94 -23.89 -12.44
C ARG A 64 17.20 -25.00 -11.70
N LEU A 65 15.94 -24.77 -11.37
CA LEU A 65 15.09 -25.73 -10.69
C LEU A 65 14.32 -26.66 -11.65
N GLY A 66 14.44 -26.48 -12.98
CA GLY A 66 13.84 -27.34 -13.99
C GLY A 66 12.33 -27.17 -14.16
N TYR A 67 11.78 -26.02 -13.76
CA TYR A 67 10.36 -25.69 -13.94
C TYR A 67 10.06 -25.00 -15.29
N LEU A 68 11.11 -24.73 -16.09
CA LEU A 68 11.09 -24.20 -17.47
C LEU A 68 12.09 -25.00 -18.31
#